data_AF-A0A813DX91-F1
#
_entry.id   AF-A0A813DX91-F1
#
_cell.length_a   1.000
_cell.length_b   1.000
_cell.length_c   1.000
_cell.angle_alpha   90.00
_cell.angle_beta   90.00
_cell.angle_gamma   90.00
#
_symmetry.space_group_name_H-M   'P 1'
#
loop_
_entity.id
_entity.type
_entity.pdbx_description
1 polymer ?
#
loop_
_entity_poly.entity_id
_entity_poly.type
_entity_poly.pdbx_seq_one_letter_code
_entity_poly.pdbx_strand_id
1 'polypeptide(L)'
;MSVGQPAEEIFLHKKAMDGGADGPHTQAVGEGSQVTYELMASPVDGKPCACKVQVMGVKSSLPPDNESRAQKEVLIRKLLENGMQVGIHQDKGVGKASMEDRMICRPGITVDALGATCKKVVCSLFGVFDGHSGASCSEFVSNHLDRYLFDSFRHQKRDGVAGDMAMRSALQAAFRTTEHNFFQYANKLDAGPAMAWSTAGSTACTCTLFGPDEEGRLRLATANAGDSRAVLGRKDGRAIRLSEDHTPEVPTERKRIEQAGSSIVNCSGIWRIVLPSRKGTGVAGLSVSRGFGDLEYKQGAAVVSAVPDVFLRTIDLRVDTFVIIASDGVWGPISDTEAVRIVSVALREGGEDPAKAAAQSLLEKAHLLDGHDDKTVIVIWFGDVPDEPPKVTVAPGPVTYMRPVSVKPVANDMFEEKRPKPDLGQQMSELDNLFASYARDIG
;
A
#
# COMPACT_ATOMS: atom_id res chain seq x y z
N MET A 1 -5.42 -56.51 -10.30
CA MET A 1 -5.68 -55.39 -9.37
C MET A 1 -4.36 -54.66 -9.16
N SER A 2 -4.07 -53.62 -9.93
CA SER A 2 -2.96 -52.72 -9.60
C SER A 2 -3.49 -51.73 -8.58
N VAL A 3 -2.93 -51.76 -7.39
CA VAL A 3 -3.22 -50.79 -6.32
C VAL A 3 -2.81 -49.42 -6.85
N GLY A 4 -3.82 -48.55 -7.09
CA GLY A 4 -3.57 -47.18 -7.52
C GLY A 4 -2.77 -46.46 -6.44
N GLN A 5 -1.67 -45.83 -6.84
CA GLN A 5 -0.96 -44.90 -5.96
C GLN A 5 -1.96 -43.83 -5.48
N PRO A 6 -1.90 -43.42 -4.21
CA PRO A 6 -2.74 -42.34 -3.73
C PRO A 6 -2.45 -41.09 -4.58
N ALA A 7 -3.51 -40.40 -5.02
CA ALA A 7 -3.36 -39.13 -5.71
C ALA A 7 -2.55 -38.20 -4.79
N GLU A 8 -1.34 -37.81 -5.20
CA GLU A 8 -0.58 -36.80 -4.47
C GLU A 8 -1.43 -35.54 -4.36
N GLU A 9 -1.66 -35.06 -3.14
CA GLU A 9 -2.33 -33.79 -2.92
C GLU A 9 -1.45 -32.67 -3.48
N ILE A 10 -1.82 -32.16 -4.65
CA ILE A 10 -1.11 -31.05 -5.29
C ILE A 10 -1.58 -29.75 -4.64
N PHE A 11 -0.65 -29.09 -3.96
CA PHE A 11 -0.94 -27.82 -3.29
C PHE A 11 -1.06 -26.69 -4.32
N LEU A 12 -2.27 -26.11 -4.38
CA LEU A 12 -2.59 -24.94 -5.19
C LEU A 12 -2.40 -23.68 -4.35
N HIS A 13 -1.30 -22.97 -4.57
CA HIS A 13 -1.11 -21.69 -3.91
C HIS A 13 -2.00 -20.66 -4.60
N LYS A 14 -2.88 -19.97 -3.85
CA LYS A 14 -3.81 -18.94 -4.40
C LYS A 14 -3.12 -17.88 -5.27
N LYS A 15 -1.82 -17.64 -5.05
CA LYS A 15 -0.96 -16.70 -5.80
C LYS A 15 -0.48 -17.23 -7.17
N ALA A 16 -0.63 -18.53 -7.43
CA ALA A 16 -0.13 -19.23 -8.62
C ALA A 16 -1.25 -19.62 -9.61
N MET A 17 -2.50 -19.36 -9.23
CA MET A 17 -3.64 -19.30 -10.15
C MET A 17 -3.52 -17.98 -10.90
N ASP A 18 -3.74 -17.96 -12.22
CA ASP A 18 -3.61 -16.74 -12.99
C ASP A 18 -4.55 -15.66 -12.40
N GLY A 19 -3.94 -14.64 -11.78
CA GLY A 19 -4.59 -13.70 -10.86
C GLY A 19 -4.80 -14.20 -9.42
N GLY A 20 -3.80 -14.11 -8.54
CA GLY A 20 -4.00 -14.11 -7.09
C GLY A 20 -3.36 -12.86 -6.48
N ALA A 21 -4.02 -12.01 -5.68
CA ALA A 21 -5.16 -12.27 -4.80
C ALA A 21 -6.58 -11.96 -5.34
N ASP A 22 -6.73 -11.38 -6.54
CA ASP A 22 -8.05 -11.02 -7.13
C ASP A 22 -8.15 -11.31 -8.64
N GLY A 23 -7.76 -12.52 -9.04
CA GLY A 23 -8.05 -13.01 -10.39
C GLY A 23 -9.53 -13.31 -10.56
N PRO A 24 -10.05 -13.21 -11.80
CA PRO A 24 -11.46 -13.49 -12.09
C PRO A 24 -11.89 -14.95 -11.82
N HIS A 25 -10.97 -15.85 -11.49
CA HIS A 25 -11.23 -17.29 -11.36
C HIS A 25 -11.10 -17.86 -9.95
N THR A 26 -10.66 -17.09 -8.95
CA THR A 26 -10.52 -17.57 -7.56
C THR A 26 -11.87 -17.99 -6.95
N GLN A 27 -12.98 -17.41 -7.43
CA GLN A 27 -14.34 -17.76 -7.03
C GLN A 27 -14.95 -18.93 -7.83
N ALA A 28 -14.27 -19.40 -8.89
CA ALA A 28 -14.78 -20.43 -9.81
C ALA A 28 -14.28 -21.86 -9.52
N VAL A 29 -13.40 -22.03 -8.51
CA VAL A 29 -12.87 -23.33 -8.11
C VAL A 29 -13.69 -23.88 -6.95
N GLY A 30 -14.61 -24.78 -7.28
CA GLY A 30 -15.40 -25.56 -6.33
C GLY A 30 -15.01 -27.04 -6.36
N GLU A 31 -15.59 -27.82 -5.45
CA GLU A 31 -15.42 -29.28 -5.45
C GLU A 31 -15.92 -29.87 -6.78
N GLY A 32 -15.06 -30.62 -7.48
CA GLY A 32 -15.37 -31.20 -8.80
C GLY A 32 -15.00 -30.35 -10.03
N SER A 33 -14.43 -29.15 -9.87
CA SER A 33 -13.92 -28.35 -10.99
C SER A 33 -12.75 -29.04 -11.71
N GLN A 34 -12.82 -29.13 -13.04
CA GLN A 34 -11.67 -29.54 -13.87
C GLN A 34 -10.72 -28.36 -14.05
N VAL A 35 -9.43 -28.58 -13.77
CA VAL A 35 -8.38 -27.56 -13.92
C VAL A 35 -7.20 -28.13 -14.72
N THR A 36 -6.56 -27.28 -15.52
CA THR A 36 -5.23 -27.52 -16.07
C THR A 36 -4.21 -26.72 -15.25
N TYR A 37 -3.02 -27.26 -15.04
CA TYR A 37 -1.95 -26.59 -14.28
C TYR A 37 -0.58 -27.11 -14.74
N GLU A 38 0.45 -26.31 -14.52
CA GLU A 38 1.86 -26.71 -14.65
C GLU A 38 2.41 -27.05 -13.25
N LEU A 39 3.17 -28.13 -13.11
CA LEU A 39 3.83 -28.49 -11.85
C LEU A 39 5.21 -27.87 -11.76
N MET A 40 5.52 -27.24 -10.62
CA MET A 40 6.86 -26.78 -10.27
C MET A 40 7.24 -27.30 -8.88
N ALA A 41 8.53 -27.41 -8.60
CA ALA A 41 9.00 -27.70 -7.24
C ALA A 41 8.98 -26.40 -6.41
N SER A 42 8.35 -26.44 -5.24
CA SER A 42 8.36 -25.34 -4.27
C SER A 42 9.79 -24.95 -3.92
N PRO A 43 10.18 -23.67 -4.05
CA PRO A 43 11.53 -23.22 -3.70
C PRO A 43 11.80 -23.21 -2.18
N VAL A 44 10.78 -23.45 -1.35
CA VAL A 44 10.90 -23.46 0.13
C VAL A 44 11.08 -24.87 0.68
N ASP A 45 10.37 -25.86 0.14
CA ASP A 45 10.32 -27.22 0.69
C ASP A 45 10.37 -28.34 -0.37
N GLY A 46 10.58 -28.02 -1.64
CA GLY A 46 10.76 -28.98 -2.74
C GLY A 46 9.51 -29.76 -3.15
N LYS A 47 8.35 -29.49 -2.53
CA LYS A 47 7.10 -30.18 -2.84
C LYS A 47 6.52 -29.75 -4.20
N PRO A 48 5.83 -30.64 -4.93
CA PRO A 48 5.15 -30.29 -6.17
C PRO A 48 4.03 -29.27 -5.89
N CYS A 49 4.14 -28.10 -6.51
CA CYS A 49 3.15 -27.02 -6.46
C CYS A 49 2.62 -26.72 -7.86
N ALA A 50 1.32 -26.48 -7.96
CA ALA A 50 0.68 -26.12 -9.22
C ALA A 50 0.82 -24.61 -9.49
N CYS A 51 1.26 -24.26 -10.70
CA CYS A 51 1.27 -22.90 -11.24
C CYS A 51 0.51 -22.83 -12.57
N LYS A 52 0.21 -21.61 -13.06
CA LYS A 52 -0.59 -21.36 -14.27
C LYS A 52 -1.90 -22.16 -14.31
N VAL A 53 -2.62 -22.12 -13.20
CA VAL A 53 -3.84 -22.92 -13.01
C VAL A 53 -4.99 -22.28 -13.79
N GLN A 54 -5.60 -23.05 -14.68
CA GLN A 54 -6.73 -22.62 -15.50
C GLN A 54 -7.92 -23.55 -15.28
N VAL A 55 -9.12 -22.98 -15.04
CA VAL A 55 -10.35 -23.74 -14.82
C VAL A 55 -11.02 -24.05 -16.16
N MET A 56 -11.19 -25.33 -16.47
CA MET A 56 -11.85 -25.80 -17.68
C MET A 56 -13.35 -25.49 -17.61
N GLY A 57 -13.92 -24.96 -18.70
CA GLY A 57 -15.36 -24.68 -18.81
C GLY A 57 -15.81 -23.29 -18.36
N VAL A 58 -14.94 -22.50 -17.73
CA VAL A 58 -15.17 -21.06 -17.56
C VAL A 58 -14.79 -20.38 -18.88
N LYS A 59 -15.78 -19.88 -19.64
CA LYS A 59 -15.48 -18.96 -20.75
C LYS A 59 -14.73 -17.78 -20.13
N SER A 60 -13.50 -17.54 -20.58
CA SER A 60 -12.83 -16.27 -20.39
C SER A 60 -13.83 -15.17 -20.70
N SER A 61 -14.27 -14.42 -19.68
CA SER A 61 -15.05 -13.19 -19.89
C SER A 61 -14.19 -12.08 -20.49
N LEU A 62 -12.87 -12.31 -20.59
CA LEU A 62 -11.93 -11.43 -21.23
C LEU A 62 -12.04 -11.58 -22.76
N PRO A 63 -12.05 -10.47 -23.51
CA PRO A 63 -11.99 -10.50 -24.97
C PRO A 63 -10.77 -11.30 -25.45
N PRO A 64 -10.88 -12.04 -26.56
CA PRO A 64 -9.74 -12.77 -27.13
C PRO A 64 -8.59 -11.80 -27.42
N ASP A 65 -7.38 -12.21 -27.04
CA ASP A 65 -6.16 -11.44 -27.21
C ASP A 65 -5.62 -11.63 -28.64
N ASN A 66 -6.10 -10.80 -29.56
CA ASN A 66 -5.79 -10.91 -31.00
C ASN A 66 -4.53 -10.13 -31.41
N GLU A 67 -3.89 -9.40 -30.50
CA GLU A 67 -2.71 -8.58 -30.82
C GLU A 67 -1.42 -9.39 -30.80
N SER A 68 -0.62 -9.25 -31.85
CA SER A 68 0.73 -9.81 -31.88
C SER A 68 1.61 -9.17 -30.81
N ARG A 69 2.61 -9.91 -30.32
CA ARG A 69 3.57 -9.42 -29.33
C ARG A 69 4.23 -8.10 -29.75
N ALA A 70 4.62 -7.95 -31.02
CA ALA A 70 5.24 -6.74 -31.52
C ALA A 70 4.32 -5.52 -31.45
N GLN A 71 3.01 -5.70 -31.70
CA GLN A 71 2.04 -4.63 -31.58
C GLN A 71 1.87 -4.18 -30.13
N LYS A 72 1.80 -5.13 -29.18
CA LYS A 72 1.73 -4.82 -27.75
C LYS A 72 2.96 -4.07 -27.26
N GLU A 73 4.15 -4.50 -27.66
CA GLU A 73 5.39 -3.83 -27.28
C GLU A 73 5.40 -2.36 -27.75
N VAL A 74 4.90 -2.07 -28.96
CA VAL A 74 4.75 -0.70 -29.47
C VAL A 74 3.70 0.09 -28.70
N LEU A 75 2.54 -0.51 -28.42
CA LEU A 75 1.46 0.12 -27.66
C LEU A 75 1.93 0.51 -26.25
N ILE A 76 2.60 -0.40 -25.55
CA ILE A 76 3.13 -0.17 -24.20
C ILE A 76 4.14 0.98 -24.19
N ARG A 77 5.05 1.03 -25.17
CA ARG A 77 6.01 2.14 -25.29
C ARG A 77 5.29 3.47 -25.48
N LYS A 78 4.36 3.54 -26.43
CA LYS A 78 3.57 4.76 -26.67
C LYS A 78 2.81 5.20 -25.41
N LEU A 79 2.18 4.25 -24.72
CA LEU A 79 1.46 4.50 -23.49
C LEU A 79 2.38 5.12 -22.42
N LEU A 80 3.52 4.49 -22.17
CA LEU A 80 4.46 4.93 -21.13
C LEU A 80 5.17 6.24 -21.47
N GLU A 81 5.47 6.49 -22.74
CA GLU A 81 6.12 7.71 -23.21
C GLU A 81 5.19 8.90 -23.10
N ASN A 82 3.97 8.81 -23.66
CA ASN A 82 3.06 9.98 -23.77
C ASN A 82 1.56 9.64 -23.74
N GLY A 83 1.17 8.37 -23.61
CA GLY A 83 -0.23 7.97 -23.74
C GLY A 83 -1.04 7.98 -22.46
N MET A 84 -0.40 8.02 -21.29
CA MET A 84 -1.10 8.12 -20.01
C MET A 84 -1.50 9.56 -19.70
N GLN A 85 -2.73 9.74 -19.24
CA GLN A 85 -3.17 11.01 -18.65
C GLN A 85 -3.02 10.95 -17.13
N VAL A 86 -2.51 12.02 -16.53
CA VAL A 86 -2.22 12.04 -15.10
C VAL A 86 -2.86 13.27 -14.46
N GLY A 87 -3.84 13.03 -13.60
CA GLY A 87 -4.47 14.05 -12.78
C GLY A 87 -3.84 14.11 -11.41
N ILE A 88 -3.51 15.31 -10.93
CA ILE A 88 -2.93 15.52 -9.61
C ILE A 88 -3.65 16.66 -8.93
N HIS A 89 -4.08 16.45 -7.69
CA HIS A 89 -4.61 17.51 -6.82
C HIS A 89 -4.02 17.40 -5.43
N GLN A 90 -3.78 18.56 -4.81
CA GLN A 90 -3.33 18.69 -3.43
C GLN A 90 -4.12 19.79 -2.74
N ASP A 91 -4.44 19.58 -1.47
CA ASP A 91 -5.09 20.59 -0.64
C ASP A 91 -4.60 20.50 0.79
N LYS A 92 -4.38 21.67 1.40
CA LYS A 92 -3.84 21.77 2.76
C LYS A 92 -4.96 21.58 3.78
N GLY A 93 -4.70 20.77 4.79
CA GLY A 93 -5.60 20.56 5.90
C GLY A 93 -5.99 21.86 6.61
N VAL A 94 -7.28 21.98 6.96
CA VAL A 94 -7.83 23.11 7.71
C VAL A 94 -7.23 23.13 9.11
N GLY A 95 -6.45 24.17 9.38
CA GLY A 95 -5.77 24.37 10.65
C GLY A 95 -4.30 23.91 10.66
N LYS A 96 -3.82 23.22 9.61
CA LYS A 96 -2.40 22.89 9.48
C LYS A 96 -1.59 24.14 9.14
N ALA A 97 -0.43 24.29 9.77
CA ALA A 97 0.48 25.42 9.56
C ALA A 97 0.99 25.46 8.12
N SER A 98 1.30 24.29 7.55
CA SER A 98 1.85 24.11 6.21
C SER A 98 1.29 22.83 5.58
N MET A 99 1.32 22.76 4.24
CA MET A 99 1.10 21.52 3.50
C MET A 99 2.33 20.62 3.64
N GLU A 100 2.18 19.49 4.31
CA GLU A 100 3.26 18.55 4.58
C GLU A 100 3.39 17.46 3.51
N ASP A 101 2.33 17.12 2.76
CA ASP A 101 2.48 16.13 1.68
C ASP A 101 3.34 16.65 0.53
N ARG A 102 3.97 15.71 -0.15
CA ARG A 102 4.67 15.91 -1.43
C ARG A 102 4.30 14.80 -2.39
N MET A 103 4.68 14.98 -3.66
CA MET A 103 4.44 13.99 -4.70
C MET A 103 5.60 13.91 -5.70
N ILE A 104 5.66 12.78 -6.41
CA ILE A 104 6.51 12.59 -7.59
C ILE A 104 5.60 12.24 -8.77
N CYS A 105 5.85 12.88 -9.92
CA CYS A 105 5.28 12.53 -11.21
C CYS A 105 6.40 12.59 -12.26
N ARG A 106 6.75 11.42 -12.81
CA ARG A 106 7.89 11.23 -13.71
C ARG A 106 7.53 10.23 -14.82
N PRO A 107 6.74 10.63 -15.82
CA PRO A 107 6.38 9.77 -16.93
C PRO A 107 7.53 9.60 -17.94
N GLY A 108 7.54 8.48 -18.68
CA GLY A 108 8.30 8.34 -19.93
C GLY A 108 9.83 8.23 -19.78
N ILE A 109 10.34 7.84 -18.62
CA ILE A 109 11.78 7.72 -18.37
C ILE A 109 12.31 6.46 -19.04
N THR A 110 13.21 6.63 -20.01
CA THR A 110 13.92 5.50 -20.60
C THR A 110 15.02 5.01 -19.67
N VAL A 111 14.98 3.73 -19.32
CA VAL A 111 16.03 3.04 -18.58
C VAL A 111 16.76 2.12 -19.55
N ASP A 112 18.07 2.34 -19.70
CA ASP A 112 18.89 1.69 -20.75
C ASP A 112 18.84 0.17 -20.69
N ALA A 113 18.62 -0.37 -19.50
CA ALA A 113 18.43 -1.79 -19.31
C ALA A 113 17.56 -2.02 -18.06
N LEU A 114 16.81 -3.12 -17.98
CA LEU A 114 16.28 -3.70 -16.73
C LEU A 114 16.33 -5.23 -16.84
N GLY A 115 16.73 -5.95 -15.78
CA GLY A 115 16.79 -7.41 -15.78
C GLY A 115 17.89 -8.02 -16.69
N ALA A 116 17.77 -9.31 -16.97
CA ALA A 116 18.78 -10.13 -17.65
C ALA A 116 18.86 -9.88 -19.16
N THR A 117 17.76 -9.50 -19.81
CA THR A 117 17.76 -9.21 -21.25
C THR A 117 18.40 -7.88 -21.62
N CYS A 118 18.68 -7.02 -20.64
CA CYS A 118 19.25 -5.68 -20.82
C CYS A 118 18.53 -4.84 -21.89
N LYS A 119 17.24 -5.09 -22.14
CA LYS A 119 16.44 -4.31 -23.08
C LYS A 119 16.14 -2.94 -22.50
N LYS A 120 16.12 -1.93 -23.37
CA LYS A 120 15.61 -0.59 -23.04
C LYS A 120 14.14 -0.69 -22.64
N VAL A 121 13.83 -0.32 -21.41
CA VAL A 121 12.46 -0.24 -20.90
C VAL A 121 12.09 1.22 -20.71
N VAL A 122 10.82 1.54 -20.93
CA VAL A 122 10.27 2.83 -20.51
C VAL A 122 9.69 2.63 -19.11
N CYS A 123 9.91 3.59 -18.23
CA CYS A 123 9.43 3.60 -16.85
C CYS A 123 8.70 4.91 -16.58
N SER A 124 7.63 4.84 -15.80
CA SER A 124 6.90 6.00 -15.30
C SER A 124 6.73 5.83 -13.80
N LEU A 125 7.29 6.76 -13.03
CA LEU A 125 7.25 6.75 -11.57
C LEU A 125 6.27 7.80 -11.07
N PHE A 126 5.38 7.36 -10.18
CA PHE A 126 4.43 8.21 -9.47
C PHE A 126 4.52 7.89 -7.98
N GLY A 127 4.32 8.89 -7.12
CA GLY A 127 4.31 8.65 -5.68
C GLY A 127 3.71 9.77 -4.87
N VAL A 128 3.14 9.41 -3.73
CA VAL A 128 2.63 10.32 -2.70
C VAL A 128 3.42 10.08 -1.41
N PHE A 129 3.80 11.18 -0.77
CA PHE A 129 4.60 11.22 0.45
C PHE A 129 3.88 12.10 1.45
N ASP A 130 3.17 11.48 2.38
CA ASP A 130 2.46 12.17 3.46
C ASP A 130 3.47 12.52 4.55
N GLY A 131 3.59 13.79 4.89
CA GLY A 131 4.62 14.27 5.82
C GLY A 131 4.03 14.55 7.20
N HIS A 132 4.79 14.26 8.25
CA HIS A 132 4.36 14.58 9.62
C HIS A 132 5.49 15.18 10.44
N SER A 133 5.11 16.05 11.39
CA SER A 133 6.05 16.81 12.23
C SER A 133 7.04 17.68 11.44
N GLY A 134 6.57 18.25 10.33
CA GLY A 134 7.31 19.08 9.38
C GLY A 134 7.45 18.42 8.00
N ALA A 135 7.44 19.25 6.96
CA ALA A 135 7.53 18.80 5.56
C ALA A 135 8.95 18.42 5.09
N SER A 136 9.98 18.53 5.95
CA SER A 136 11.38 18.35 5.52
C SER A 136 11.70 16.94 5.06
N CYS A 137 11.06 15.92 5.66
CA CYS A 137 11.23 14.52 5.28
C CYS A 137 10.55 14.24 3.93
N SER A 138 9.26 14.55 3.80
CA SER A 138 8.50 14.36 2.56
C SER A 138 9.11 15.12 1.39
N GLU A 139 9.60 16.35 1.61
CA GLU A 139 10.31 17.16 0.61
C GLU A 139 11.64 16.55 0.20
N PHE A 140 12.42 16.04 1.15
CA PHE A 140 13.66 15.35 0.82
C PHE A 140 13.38 14.09 -0.02
N VAL A 141 12.40 13.28 0.40
CA VAL A 141 12.04 12.05 -0.30
C VAL A 141 11.55 12.35 -1.71
N SER A 142 10.65 13.32 -1.90
CA SER A 142 10.11 13.68 -3.22
C SER A 142 11.16 14.22 -4.19
N ASN A 143 12.23 14.84 -3.66
CA ASN A 143 13.29 15.44 -4.47
C ASN A 143 14.42 14.47 -4.83
N HIS A 144 14.52 13.30 -4.19
CA HIS A 144 15.68 12.42 -4.34
C HIS A 144 15.35 10.95 -4.64
N LEU A 145 14.18 10.45 -4.27
CA LEU A 145 13.85 9.02 -4.41
C LEU A 145 13.89 8.56 -5.87
N ASP A 146 13.42 9.37 -6.81
CA ASP A 146 13.44 9.07 -8.24
C ASP A 146 14.88 8.86 -8.73
N ARG A 147 15.78 9.79 -8.40
CA ARG A 147 17.19 9.69 -8.75
C ARG A 147 17.82 8.43 -8.20
N TYR A 148 17.63 8.10 -6.93
CA TYR A 148 18.22 6.90 -6.33
C TYR A 148 17.65 5.60 -6.92
N LEU A 149 16.39 5.59 -7.33
CA LEU A 149 15.81 4.47 -8.07
C LEU A 149 16.48 4.29 -9.43
N PHE A 150 16.56 5.35 -10.23
CA PHE A 150 17.13 5.25 -11.57
C PHE A 150 18.65 5.01 -11.53
N ASP A 151 19.37 5.57 -10.56
CA ASP A 151 20.78 5.25 -10.33
C ASP A 151 20.96 3.79 -9.90
N SER A 152 20.07 3.24 -9.07
CA SER A 152 20.09 1.82 -8.70
C SER A 152 19.94 0.90 -9.91
N PHE A 153 19.14 1.29 -10.90
CA PHE A 153 19.09 0.55 -12.17
C PHE A 153 20.43 0.59 -12.89
N ARG A 154 21.09 1.75 -13.00
CA ARG A 154 22.34 1.89 -13.77
C ARG A 154 23.51 1.08 -13.20
N HIS A 155 23.55 0.86 -11.89
CA HIS A 155 24.70 0.29 -11.20
C HIS A 155 24.57 -1.19 -10.78
N GLN A 156 23.38 -1.80 -10.89
CA GLN A 156 23.25 -3.24 -10.64
C GLN A 156 23.97 -4.05 -11.73
N LYS A 157 24.87 -4.96 -11.34
CA LYS A 157 25.35 -6.05 -12.20
C LYS A 157 24.21 -7.06 -12.37
N ARG A 158 23.85 -7.39 -13.60
CA ARG A 158 22.59 -8.07 -13.95
C ARG A 158 22.82 -9.43 -14.57
N ASP A 159 23.70 -10.19 -13.96
CA ASP A 159 23.97 -11.55 -14.39
C ASP A 159 22.78 -12.44 -14.00
N GLY A 160 21.83 -12.63 -14.94
CA GLY A 160 20.75 -13.62 -14.84
C GLY A 160 19.55 -13.28 -13.95
N VAL A 161 19.36 -12.03 -13.52
CA VAL A 161 18.23 -11.63 -12.65
C VAL A 161 17.02 -11.19 -13.48
N ALA A 162 15.85 -11.80 -13.25
CA ALA A 162 14.59 -11.42 -13.90
C ALA A 162 14.20 -9.95 -13.63
N GLY A 163 13.54 -9.29 -14.60
CA GLY A 163 13.17 -7.87 -14.52
C GLY A 163 12.42 -7.49 -13.25
N ASP A 164 11.54 -8.36 -12.75
CA ASP A 164 10.78 -8.15 -11.51
C ASP A 164 11.66 -8.09 -10.26
N MET A 165 12.63 -8.99 -10.18
CA MET A 165 13.56 -9.05 -9.07
C MET A 165 14.51 -7.86 -9.10
N ALA A 166 14.93 -7.42 -10.29
CA ALA A 166 15.70 -6.20 -10.47
C ALA A 166 14.91 -4.96 -10.03
N MET A 167 13.65 -4.83 -10.46
CA MET A 167 12.74 -3.75 -10.05
C MET A 167 12.54 -3.72 -8.53
N ARG A 168 12.22 -4.86 -7.92
CA ARG A 168 12.09 -4.97 -6.46
C ARG A 168 13.35 -4.55 -5.73
N SER A 169 14.50 -5.07 -6.16
CA SER A 169 15.79 -4.79 -5.51
C SER A 169 16.17 -3.32 -5.66
N ALA A 170 15.89 -2.71 -6.80
CA ALA A 170 16.14 -1.29 -7.03
C ALA A 170 15.24 -0.39 -6.18
N LEU A 171 13.95 -0.70 -6.05
CA LEU A 171 13.04 0.04 -5.16
C LEU A 171 13.49 -0.06 -3.69
N GLN A 172 13.83 -1.26 -3.22
CA GLN A 172 14.35 -1.44 -1.86
C GLN A 172 15.69 -0.73 -1.64
N ALA A 173 16.58 -0.73 -2.62
CA ALA A 173 17.85 -0.01 -2.57
C ALA A 173 17.66 1.51 -2.59
N ALA A 174 16.70 2.01 -3.39
CA ALA A 174 16.33 3.42 -3.45
C ALA A 174 15.82 3.90 -2.10
N PHE A 175 14.84 3.20 -1.50
CA PHE A 175 14.33 3.52 -0.17
C PHE A 175 15.45 3.52 0.88
N ARG A 176 16.29 2.48 0.90
CA ARG A 176 17.43 2.42 1.83
C ARG A 176 18.40 3.61 1.67
N THR A 177 18.69 3.99 0.42
CA THR A 177 19.60 5.09 0.10
C THR A 177 18.99 6.44 0.46
N THR A 178 17.71 6.65 0.14
CA THR A 178 16.97 7.87 0.50
C THR A 178 16.97 8.08 2.01
N GLU A 179 16.62 7.05 2.78
CA GLU A 179 16.59 7.08 4.24
C GLU A 179 17.98 7.43 4.81
N HIS A 180 19.00 6.72 4.35
CA HIS A 180 20.37 6.95 4.79
C HIS A 180 20.82 8.39 4.53
N ASN A 181 20.53 8.91 3.34
CA ASN A 181 20.93 10.27 2.96
C ASN A 181 20.08 11.34 3.65
N PHE A 182 18.80 11.07 3.94
CA PHE A 182 17.97 11.96 4.74
C PHE A 182 18.55 12.13 6.15
N PHE A 183 19.00 11.04 6.79
CA PHE A 183 19.67 11.15 8.09
C PHE A 183 20.99 11.92 8.04
N GLN A 184 21.79 11.75 6.97
CA GLN A 184 22.97 12.59 6.79
C GLN A 184 22.62 14.07 6.59
N TYR A 185 21.53 14.36 5.86
CA TYR A 185 21.04 15.71 5.61
C TYR A 185 20.53 16.36 6.91
N ALA A 186 19.67 15.66 7.67
CA ALA A 186 19.16 16.12 8.95
C ALA A 186 20.29 16.41 9.95
N ASN A 187 21.32 15.56 9.99
CA ASN A 187 22.51 15.77 10.83
C ASN A 187 23.37 16.99 10.46
N LYS A 188 23.21 17.54 9.25
CA LYS A 188 23.96 18.73 8.78
C LYS A 188 23.21 20.04 8.98
N LEU A 189 21.87 20.00 9.05
CA LEU A 189 21.03 21.18 9.21
C LEU A 189 20.97 21.68 10.65
N ASP A 190 21.03 20.78 11.62
CA ASP A 190 21.05 21.13 13.04
C ASP A 190 22.51 21.32 13.50
N ALA A 191 22.78 22.43 14.18
CA ALA A 191 24.10 22.94 14.56
C ALA A 191 24.94 22.01 15.48
N GLY A 192 25.37 20.85 14.97
CA GLY A 192 26.34 19.94 15.60
C GLY A 192 25.80 18.53 15.89
N PRO A 193 26.70 17.54 16.04
CA PRO A 193 26.36 16.12 16.23
C PRO A 193 25.59 15.77 17.51
N ALA A 194 25.24 16.76 18.35
CA ALA A 194 24.52 16.56 19.60
C ALA A 194 23.01 16.88 19.53
N MET A 195 22.50 17.49 18.44
CA MET A 195 21.15 18.07 18.43
C MET A 195 20.22 17.65 17.28
N ALA A 196 20.66 16.78 16.35
CA ALA A 196 19.86 16.37 15.21
C ALA A 196 18.76 15.35 15.59
N TRP A 197 17.78 15.79 16.38
CA TRP A 197 16.56 15.05 16.71
C TRP A 197 15.44 15.52 15.79
N SER A 198 15.62 15.35 14.48
CA SER A 198 14.55 15.62 13.53
C SER A 198 13.44 14.58 13.72
N THR A 199 12.30 15.04 14.22
CA THR A 199 11.08 14.25 14.39
C THR A 199 10.26 14.18 13.11
N ALA A 200 10.70 14.85 12.05
CA ALA A 200 10.02 14.83 10.76
C ALA A 200 10.11 13.42 10.16
N GLY A 201 8.96 12.92 9.74
CA GLY A 201 8.84 11.66 9.03
C GLY A 201 7.95 11.81 7.82
N SER A 202 7.90 10.76 7.01
CA SER A 202 6.99 10.72 5.88
C SER A 202 6.65 9.29 5.47
N THR A 203 5.40 9.07 5.06
CA THR A 203 5.04 7.87 4.32
C THR A 203 5.67 7.89 2.92
N ALA A 204 5.59 6.76 2.22
CA ALA A 204 5.86 6.72 0.80
C ALA A 204 5.07 5.60 0.14
N CYS A 205 4.11 5.97 -0.71
CA CYS A 205 3.43 5.04 -1.60
C CYS A 205 3.76 5.39 -3.04
N THR A 206 4.44 4.49 -3.75
CA THR A 206 4.89 4.70 -5.13
C THR A 206 4.36 3.63 -6.06
N CYS A 207 4.07 4.02 -7.30
CA CYS A 207 3.73 3.13 -8.41
C CYS A 207 4.71 3.40 -9.55
N THR A 208 5.46 2.36 -9.95
CA THR A 208 6.34 2.37 -11.12
C THR A 208 5.74 1.50 -12.20
N LEU A 209 5.23 2.12 -13.26
CA LEU A 209 4.85 1.41 -14.48
C LEU A 209 6.08 1.23 -15.35
N PHE A 210 6.32 0.01 -15.83
CA PHE A 210 7.49 -0.26 -16.66
C PHE A 210 7.20 -1.32 -17.71
N GLY A 211 7.90 -1.18 -18.83
CA GLY A 211 7.85 -2.17 -19.89
C GLY A 211 8.19 -1.60 -21.26
N PRO A 212 7.90 -2.36 -22.33
CA PRO A 212 7.52 -3.78 -22.28
C PRO A 212 8.60 -4.64 -21.59
N ASP A 213 8.20 -5.62 -20.78
CA ASP A 213 9.12 -6.58 -20.16
C ASP A 213 9.64 -7.64 -21.16
N GLU A 214 10.34 -8.65 -20.67
CA GLU A 214 10.95 -9.71 -21.49
C GLU A 214 9.91 -10.54 -22.25
N GLU A 215 8.67 -10.58 -21.76
CA GLU A 215 7.51 -11.23 -22.38
C GLU A 215 6.63 -10.26 -23.18
N GLY A 216 6.98 -8.98 -23.23
CA GLY A 216 6.21 -7.96 -23.95
C GLY A 216 5.02 -7.39 -23.14
N ARG A 217 5.05 -7.48 -21.81
CA ARG A 217 3.96 -7.07 -20.91
C ARG A 217 4.22 -5.70 -20.30
N LEU A 218 3.14 -4.99 -19.95
CA LEU A 218 3.18 -3.83 -19.08
C LEU A 218 3.16 -4.29 -17.63
N ARG A 219 4.13 -3.82 -16.86
CA ARG A 219 4.30 -4.17 -15.46
C ARG A 219 4.06 -2.97 -14.57
N LEU A 220 3.50 -3.22 -13.40
CA LEU A 220 3.34 -2.26 -12.33
C LEU A 220 4.05 -2.79 -11.09
N ALA A 221 4.96 -2.02 -10.53
CA ALA A 221 5.52 -2.24 -9.20
C ALA A 221 4.98 -1.18 -8.24
N THR A 222 4.36 -1.61 -7.16
CA THR A 222 3.93 -0.75 -6.06
C THR A 222 4.87 -0.96 -4.89
N ALA A 223 5.47 0.12 -4.37
CA ALA A 223 6.27 0.09 -3.16
C ALA A 223 5.66 1.03 -2.11
N ASN A 224 5.29 0.48 -0.95
CA ASN A 224 4.65 1.22 0.14
C ASN A 224 5.40 1.10 1.47
N ALA A 225 5.54 2.22 2.17
CA ALA A 225 5.95 2.31 3.57
C ALA A 225 5.14 3.42 4.25
N GLY A 226 4.18 3.05 5.11
CA GLY A 226 3.21 3.97 5.71
C GLY A 226 1.77 3.60 5.35
N ASP A 227 0.84 4.53 5.58
CA ASP A 227 -0.61 4.39 5.41
C ASP A 227 -1.19 5.20 4.23
N SER A 228 -0.35 5.89 3.45
CA SER A 228 -0.70 6.21 2.06
C SER A 228 -0.91 4.94 1.24
N ARG A 229 -1.79 5.01 0.24
CA ARG A 229 -2.29 3.80 -0.45
C ARG A 229 -2.43 3.98 -1.95
N ALA A 230 -2.23 2.87 -2.67
CA ALA A 230 -2.51 2.74 -4.10
C ALA A 230 -3.62 1.71 -4.38
N VAL A 231 -4.52 2.05 -5.30
CA VAL A 231 -5.67 1.23 -5.71
C VAL A 231 -5.82 1.26 -7.24
N LEU A 232 -6.03 0.10 -7.85
CA LEU A 232 -6.32 -0.07 -9.28
C LEU A 232 -7.84 -0.12 -9.50
N GLY A 233 -8.35 0.72 -10.40
CA GLY A 233 -9.71 0.63 -10.92
C GLY A 233 -9.77 -0.26 -12.15
N ARG A 234 -10.84 -1.06 -12.25
CA ARG A 234 -11.17 -1.89 -13.43
C ARG A 234 -12.39 -1.38 -14.16
N LYS A 235 -12.52 -1.76 -15.44
CA LYS A 235 -13.68 -1.43 -16.29
C LYS A 235 -15.02 -1.88 -15.69
N ASP A 236 -15.02 -3.00 -14.97
CA ASP A 236 -16.21 -3.53 -14.29
C ASP A 236 -16.53 -2.84 -12.95
N GLY A 237 -15.79 -1.78 -12.60
CA GLY A 237 -15.97 -1.00 -11.38
C GLY A 237 -15.31 -1.60 -10.14
N ARG A 238 -14.62 -2.74 -10.25
CA ARG A 238 -13.90 -3.32 -9.10
C ARG A 238 -12.68 -2.49 -8.73
N ALA A 239 -12.49 -2.31 -7.43
CA ALA A 239 -11.28 -1.78 -6.83
C ALA A 239 -10.35 -2.93 -6.44
N ILE A 240 -9.10 -2.89 -6.92
CA ILE A 240 -8.08 -3.86 -6.55
C ILE A 240 -6.98 -3.13 -5.79
N ARG A 241 -6.80 -3.48 -4.52
CA ARG A 241 -5.79 -2.85 -3.66
C ARG A 241 -4.37 -3.25 -4.10
N LEU A 242 -3.49 -2.27 -4.21
CA LEU A 242 -2.10 -2.45 -4.69
C LEU A 242 -1.06 -2.35 -3.57
N SER A 243 -1.45 -1.83 -2.41
CA SER A 243 -0.60 -1.68 -1.22
C SER A 243 -1.37 -2.00 0.06
N GLU A 244 -0.65 -2.52 1.06
CA GLU A 244 -1.16 -2.67 2.42
C GLU A 244 -0.68 -1.49 3.27
N ASP A 245 -1.56 -0.96 4.12
CA ASP A 245 -1.21 0.16 5.01
C ASP A 245 -0.42 -0.38 6.19
N HIS A 246 0.60 0.37 6.60
CA HIS A 246 1.49 -0.02 7.68
C HIS A 246 1.17 0.74 8.97
N THR A 247 0.13 0.32 9.69
CA THR A 247 -0.25 0.90 10.98
C THR A 247 0.11 -0.03 12.16
N PRO A 248 0.21 0.48 13.40
CA PRO A 248 0.42 -0.34 14.60
C PRO A 248 -0.72 -1.33 14.91
N GLU A 249 -1.86 -1.23 14.22
CA GLU A 249 -2.96 -2.20 14.35
C GLU A 249 -2.67 -3.49 13.59
N VAL A 250 -1.91 -3.41 12.49
CA VAL A 250 -1.61 -4.56 11.64
C VAL A 250 -0.87 -5.63 12.44
N PRO A 251 -1.36 -6.88 12.50
CA PRO A 251 -0.80 -7.90 13.40
C PRO A 251 0.69 -8.15 13.24
N THR A 252 1.21 -8.13 12.01
CA THR A 252 2.64 -8.32 11.72
C THR A 252 3.48 -7.14 12.20
N GLU A 253 2.99 -5.92 12.02
CA GLU A 253 3.67 -4.70 12.47
C GLU A 253 3.60 -4.56 13.99
N ARG A 254 2.44 -4.80 14.60
CA ARG A 254 2.26 -4.85 16.06
C ARG A 254 3.27 -5.79 16.70
N LYS A 255 3.34 -7.02 16.20
CA LYS A 255 4.29 -8.03 16.71
C LYS A 255 5.73 -7.55 16.61
N ARG A 256 6.12 -6.93 15.48
CA ARG A 256 7.47 -6.38 15.29
C ARG A 256 7.78 -5.25 16.28
N ILE A 257 6.81 -4.35 16.51
CA ILE A 257 6.92 -3.21 17.44
C ILE A 257 7.03 -3.69 18.89
N GLU A 258 6.19 -4.63 19.31
CA GLU A 258 6.21 -5.20 20.66
C GLU A 258 7.49 -6.01 20.92
N GLN A 259 7.98 -6.75 19.91
CA GLN A 259 9.27 -7.45 19.98
C GLN A 259 10.47 -6.51 20.07
N ALA A 260 10.36 -5.31 19.53
CA ALA A 260 11.34 -4.23 19.70
C ALA A 260 11.27 -3.56 21.08
N GLY A 261 10.34 -3.96 21.95
CA GLY A 261 10.20 -3.45 23.31
C GLY A 261 9.35 -2.19 23.44
N SER A 262 8.63 -1.80 22.38
CA SER A 262 7.78 -0.61 22.36
C SER A 262 6.31 -0.95 22.64
N SER A 263 5.62 -0.01 23.29
CA SER A 263 4.19 -0.14 23.59
C SER A 263 3.33 0.45 22.48
N ILE A 264 2.17 -0.15 22.25
CA ILE A 264 1.13 0.36 21.35
C ILE A 264 -0.12 0.67 22.17
N VAL A 265 -0.67 1.86 22.01
CA VAL A 265 -1.89 2.31 22.69
C VAL A 265 -2.94 2.69 21.66
N ASN A 266 -4.22 2.46 21.98
CA ASN A 266 -5.33 3.00 21.20
C ASN A 266 -5.78 4.32 21.82
N CYS A 267 -5.68 5.41 21.08
CA CYS A 267 -6.18 6.72 21.48
C CYS A 267 -7.31 7.12 20.54
N SER A 268 -8.55 7.09 21.06
CA SER A 268 -9.76 7.48 20.32
C SER A 268 -9.92 6.75 18.98
N GLY A 269 -9.63 5.44 18.95
CA GLY A 269 -9.75 4.61 17.75
C GLY A 269 -8.48 4.53 16.91
N ILE A 270 -7.47 5.38 17.17
CA ILE A 270 -6.20 5.39 16.41
C ILE A 270 -5.12 4.69 17.23
N TRP A 271 -4.55 3.63 16.66
CA TRP A 271 -3.43 2.91 17.27
C TRP A 271 -2.12 3.65 17.06
N ARG A 272 -1.38 3.88 18.14
CA ARG A 272 -0.14 4.65 18.14
C ARG A 272 0.98 3.91 18.84
N ILE A 273 2.17 3.98 18.26
CA ILE A 273 3.43 3.60 18.90
C ILE A 273 3.77 4.67 19.92
N VAL A 274 4.07 4.26 21.15
CA VAL A 274 4.41 5.16 22.25
C VAL A 274 5.88 4.98 22.63
N LEU A 275 6.62 6.09 22.61
CA LEU A 275 7.98 6.16 23.13
C LEU A 275 8.10 7.22 24.24
N PRO A 276 8.95 6.97 25.26
CA PRO A 276 9.34 8.00 26.21
C PRO A 276 9.98 9.17 25.47
N SER A 277 9.47 10.39 25.66
CA SER A 277 10.04 11.58 25.03
C SER A 277 11.48 11.80 25.48
N ARG A 278 12.42 11.81 24.54
CA ARG A 278 13.84 12.16 24.82
C ARG A 278 14.04 13.66 25.09
N LYS A 279 13.02 14.49 24.83
CA LYS A 279 13.03 15.95 25.08
C LYS A 279 12.53 16.32 26.49
N GLY A 280 12.31 15.33 27.37
CA GLY A 280 12.11 15.56 28.81
C GLY A 280 10.67 15.76 29.26
N THR A 281 9.70 15.93 28.35
CA THR A 281 8.27 15.97 28.69
C THR A 281 7.42 15.29 27.61
N GLY A 282 6.40 14.54 28.04
CA GLY A 282 5.36 13.95 27.17
C GLY A 282 5.64 12.55 26.61
N VAL A 283 4.67 12.08 25.82
CA VAL A 283 4.70 10.82 25.06
C VAL A 283 4.61 11.17 23.58
N ALA A 284 5.57 10.71 22.77
CA ALA A 284 5.46 10.79 21.32
C ALA A 284 4.60 9.62 20.82
N GLY A 285 3.62 9.92 19.96
CA GLY A 285 2.62 8.95 19.50
C GLY A 285 2.52 8.89 17.99
N LEU A 286 3.09 7.87 17.36
CA LEU A 286 3.11 7.71 15.90
C LEU A 286 2.06 6.70 15.42
N SER A 287 1.19 7.09 14.49
CA SER A 287 0.12 6.24 13.92
C SER A 287 0.56 5.37 12.74
N VAL A 288 1.78 5.56 12.24
CA VAL A 288 2.42 4.71 11.22
C VAL A 288 3.51 3.84 11.83
N SER A 289 3.68 2.64 11.27
CA SER A 289 4.73 1.68 11.68
C SER A 289 5.90 1.62 10.70
N ARG A 290 5.73 2.19 9.51
CA ARG A 290 6.75 2.29 8.47
C ARG A 290 6.71 3.67 7.82
N GLY A 291 7.85 4.12 7.32
CA GLY A 291 8.04 5.44 6.72
C GLY A 291 9.49 5.87 6.71
N PHE A 292 9.80 6.98 6.05
CA PHE A 292 11.08 7.67 6.09
C PHE A 292 11.19 8.57 7.31
N GLY A 293 12.41 8.90 7.74
CA GLY A 293 12.63 9.80 8.87
C GLY A 293 12.35 9.15 10.22
N ASP A 294 11.65 9.84 11.13
CA ASP A 294 11.26 9.30 12.45
C ASP A 294 12.45 8.75 13.24
N LEU A 295 13.56 9.50 13.27
CA LEU A 295 14.85 9.01 13.76
C LEU A 295 14.76 8.45 15.19
N GLU A 296 13.94 9.06 16.04
CA GLU A 296 13.70 8.63 17.42
C GLU A 296 13.11 7.22 17.53
N TYR A 297 12.31 6.80 16.53
CA TYR A 297 11.71 5.47 16.47
C TYR A 297 12.64 4.42 15.85
N LYS A 298 13.73 4.85 15.20
CA LYS A 298 14.65 3.94 14.50
C LYS A 298 15.96 3.72 15.27
N GLN A 299 16.42 4.72 16.01
CA GLN A 299 17.65 4.59 16.82
C GLN A 299 17.44 3.79 18.11
N GLY A 300 18.11 2.64 18.20
CA GLY A 300 18.21 1.82 19.41
C GLY A 300 17.25 0.62 19.46
N ALA A 301 16.06 0.74 18.87
CA ALA A 301 15.05 -0.32 18.88
C ALA A 301 14.44 -0.66 17.50
N ALA A 302 14.71 0.11 16.43
CA ALA A 302 14.18 -0.13 15.08
C ALA A 302 12.65 -0.36 15.03
N VAL A 303 11.91 0.46 15.78
CA VAL A 303 10.45 0.36 15.97
C VAL A 303 9.69 0.76 14.72
N VAL A 304 10.20 1.73 13.96
CA VAL A 304 9.70 2.10 12.63
C VAL A 304 10.66 1.58 11.57
N SER A 305 10.14 1.16 10.41
CA SER A 305 10.95 0.67 9.29
C SER A 305 10.78 1.54 8.05
N ALA A 306 11.88 1.89 7.38
CA ALA A 306 11.84 2.50 6.04
C ALA A 306 11.81 1.45 4.91
N VAL A 307 11.75 0.15 5.24
CA VAL A 307 11.72 -0.92 4.23
C VAL A 307 10.32 -1.01 3.63
N PRO A 308 10.17 -0.80 2.31
CA PRO A 308 8.88 -0.89 1.68
C PRO A 308 8.47 -2.33 1.43
N ASP A 309 7.17 -2.57 1.48
CA ASP A 309 6.58 -3.75 0.84
C ASP A 309 6.45 -3.49 -0.66
N VAL A 310 6.97 -4.41 -1.48
CA VAL A 310 7.01 -4.27 -2.95
C VAL A 310 6.23 -5.37 -3.64
N PHE A 311 5.12 -4.98 -4.25
CA PHE A 311 4.24 -5.84 -5.03
C PHE A 311 4.42 -5.58 -6.52
N LEU A 312 4.46 -6.65 -7.33
CA LEU A 312 4.53 -6.55 -8.78
C LEU A 312 3.32 -7.22 -9.41
N ARG A 313 2.81 -6.60 -10.47
CA ARG A 313 1.63 -7.02 -11.21
C ARG A 313 1.84 -6.82 -12.71
N THR A 314 1.16 -7.63 -13.53
CA THR A 314 0.96 -7.33 -14.95
C THR A 314 -0.33 -6.53 -15.11
N ILE A 315 -0.25 -5.40 -15.83
CA ILE A 315 -1.42 -4.60 -16.19
C ILE A 315 -2.04 -5.20 -17.46
N ASP A 316 -3.33 -5.52 -17.37
CA ASP A 316 -4.12 -5.94 -18.52
C ASP A 316 -4.99 -4.78 -18.98
N LEU A 317 -4.53 -4.04 -20.00
CA LEU A 317 -5.21 -2.86 -20.55
C LEU A 317 -6.62 -3.16 -21.09
N ARG A 318 -6.99 -4.44 -21.25
CA ARG A 318 -8.37 -4.81 -21.60
C ARG A 318 -9.35 -4.57 -20.46
N VAL A 319 -8.88 -4.63 -19.20
CA VAL A 319 -9.73 -4.57 -17.99
C VAL A 319 -9.28 -3.56 -16.94
N ASP A 320 -7.98 -3.30 -16.83
CA ASP A 320 -7.40 -2.37 -15.87
C ASP A 320 -7.39 -0.96 -16.51
N THR A 321 -7.97 0.04 -15.85
CA THR A 321 -8.26 1.36 -16.47
C THR A 321 -7.42 2.49 -15.91
N PHE A 322 -7.27 2.56 -14.59
CA PHE A 322 -6.54 3.63 -13.93
C PHE A 322 -6.00 3.19 -12.57
N VAL A 323 -4.99 3.90 -12.08
CA VAL A 323 -4.44 3.76 -10.73
C VAL A 323 -4.66 5.05 -9.95
N ILE A 324 -5.11 4.93 -8.71
CA ILE A 324 -5.20 6.01 -7.72
C ILE A 324 -4.04 5.82 -6.72
N ILE A 325 -3.33 6.89 -6.41
CA ILE A 325 -2.39 6.97 -5.28
C ILE A 325 -2.80 8.17 -4.44
N ALA A 326 -2.98 8.00 -3.13
CA ALA A 326 -3.32 9.13 -2.27
C ALA A 326 -2.79 8.98 -0.83
N SER A 327 -2.75 10.10 -0.10
CA SER A 327 -2.45 10.17 1.34
C SER A 327 -3.65 9.70 2.18
N ASP A 328 -3.44 9.51 3.48
CA ASP A 328 -4.49 9.02 4.38
C ASP A 328 -5.60 10.07 4.58
N GLY A 329 -5.34 11.36 4.39
CA GLY A 329 -6.37 12.40 4.33
C GLY A 329 -7.46 12.15 3.28
N VAL A 330 -7.21 11.27 2.30
CA VAL A 330 -8.20 10.77 1.34
C VAL A 330 -8.73 9.39 1.74
N TRP A 331 -7.84 8.46 2.10
CA TRP A 331 -8.19 7.07 2.40
C TRP A 331 -8.83 6.84 3.77
N GLY A 332 -8.68 7.79 4.69
CA GLY A 332 -9.32 7.82 6.00
C GLY A 332 -10.85 7.90 5.85
N PRO A 333 -11.38 8.93 5.18
CA PRO A 333 -12.83 9.06 4.98
C PRO A 333 -13.40 8.24 3.80
N ILE A 334 -12.58 7.81 2.83
CA ILE A 334 -13.06 7.17 1.59
C ILE A 334 -12.52 5.74 1.43
N SER A 335 -13.43 4.78 1.23
CA SER A 335 -13.08 3.39 0.93
C SER A 335 -12.54 3.19 -0.50
N ASP A 336 -11.76 2.13 -0.71
CA ASP A 336 -11.19 1.77 -2.03
C ASP A 336 -12.27 1.70 -3.14
N THR A 337 -13.42 1.09 -2.84
CA THR A 337 -14.53 0.93 -3.79
C THR A 337 -15.20 2.26 -4.12
N GLU A 338 -15.40 3.12 -3.11
CA GLU A 338 -16.01 4.43 -3.33
C GLU A 338 -15.08 5.36 -4.12
N ALA A 339 -13.76 5.32 -3.85
CA ALA A 339 -12.78 6.08 -4.61
C ALA A 339 -12.77 5.67 -6.10
N VAL A 340 -12.75 4.36 -6.38
CA VAL A 340 -12.85 3.85 -7.75
C VAL A 340 -14.16 4.25 -8.41
N ARG A 341 -15.28 4.27 -7.68
CA ARG A 341 -16.57 4.73 -8.21
C ARG A 341 -16.53 6.20 -8.61
N ILE A 342 -16.03 7.08 -7.73
CA ILE A 342 -15.93 8.53 -7.98
C ILE A 342 -15.05 8.81 -9.21
N VAL A 343 -13.84 8.22 -9.23
CA VAL A 343 -12.91 8.40 -10.35
C VAL A 343 -13.50 7.84 -11.64
N SER A 344 -14.16 6.69 -11.61
CA SER A 344 -14.81 6.12 -12.80
C SER A 344 -15.94 7.00 -13.34
N VAL A 345 -16.71 7.68 -12.49
CA VAL A 345 -17.77 8.61 -12.90
C VAL A 345 -17.13 9.83 -13.58
N ALA A 346 -16.17 10.48 -12.93
CA ALA A 346 -15.52 11.67 -13.47
C ALA A 346 -14.78 11.39 -14.79
N LEU A 347 -14.09 10.25 -14.92
CA LEU A 347 -13.45 9.86 -16.18
C LEU A 347 -14.46 9.62 -17.31
N ARG A 348 -15.68 9.14 -17.01
CA ARG A 348 -16.76 8.95 -17.99
C ARG A 348 -17.41 10.25 -18.44
N GLU A 349 -17.54 11.22 -17.55
CA GLU A 349 -18.04 12.56 -17.89
C GLU A 349 -17.12 13.27 -18.89
N GLY A 350 -15.83 12.92 -18.88
CA GLY A 350 -14.86 13.39 -19.85
C GLY A 350 -14.45 14.85 -19.60
N GLY A 351 -14.28 15.62 -20.67
CA GLY A 351 -13.79 17.00 -20.62
C GLY A 351 -12.38 17.16 -21.19
N GLU A 352 -11.81 18.35 -21.03
CA GLU A 352 -10.47 18.68 -21.55
C GLU A 352 -9.35 17.90 -20.84
N ASP A 353 -9.49 17.68 -19.53
CA ASP A 353 -8.54 16.91 -18.71
C ASP A 353 -9.29 15.98 -17.73
N PRO A 354 -9.79 14.83 -18.21
CA PRO A 354 -10.59 13.91 -17.41
C PRO A 354 -9.85 13.36 -16.19
N ALA A 355 -8.55 13.06 -16.32
CA ALA A 355 -7.76 12.55 -15.21
C ALA A 355 -7.64 13.58 -14.09
N LYS A 356 -7.39 14.85 -14.45
CA LYS A 356 -7.36 15.96 -13.49
C LYS A 356 -8.71 16.17 -12.82
N ALA A 357 -9.80 16.20 -13.58
CA ALA A 357 -11.15 16.31 -13.02
C ALA A 357 -11.45 15.16 -12.04
N ALA A 358 -11.07 13.93 -12.38
CA ALA A 358 -11.26 12.78 -11.50
C ALA A 358 -10.47 12.86 -10.19
N ALA A 359 -9.21 13.31 -10.25
CA ALA A 359 -8.41 13.57 -9.05
C ALA A 359 -9.04 14.67 -8.17
N GLN A 360 -9.58 15.73 -8.80
CA GLN A 360 -10.27 16.82 -8.11
C GLN A 360 -11.52 16.30 -7.39
N SER A 361 -12.41 15.59 -8.09
CA SER A 361 -13.66 15.08 -7.52
C SER A 361 -13.43 14.16 -6.33
N LEU A 362 -12.39 13.32 -6.38
CA LEU A 362 -12.02 12.46 -5.26
C LEU A 362 -11.53 13.29 -4.06
N LEU A 363 -10.65 14.26 -4.30
CA LEU A 363 -10.13 15.12 -3.24
C LEU A 363 -11.24 15.97 -2.60
N GLU A 364 -12.12 16.58 -3.39
CA GLU A 364 -13.24 17.39 -2.90
C GLU A 364 -14.19 16.54 -2.05
N LYS A 365 -14.47 15.30 -2.48
CA LYS A 365 -15.26 14.38 -1.68
C LYS A 365 -14.59 14.07 -0.34
N ALA A 366 -13.28 13.88 -0.32
CA ALA A 366 -12.53 13.62 0.91
C ALA A 366 -12.57 14.84 1.83
N HIS A 367 -12.33 16.05 1.29
CA HIS A 367 -12.38 17.31 2.02
C HIS A 367 -13.75 17.58 2.64
N LEU A 368 -14.85 17.25 1.94
CA LEU A 368 -16.20 17.37 2.48
C LEU A 368 -16.48 16.42 3.65
N LEU A 369 -15.81 15.27 3.71
CA LEU A 369 -15.97 14.29 4.79
C LEU A 369 -15.04 14.59 5.96
N ASP A 370 -13.80 15.01 5.68
CA ASP A 370 -12.82 15.47 6.66
C ASP A 370 -11.88 16.52 6.05
N GLY A 371 -11.98 17.75 6.51
CA GLY A 371 -11.17 18.87 6.02
C GLY A 371 -9.83 19.04 6.73
N HIS A 372 -9.54 18.28 7.80
CA HIS A 372 -8.46 18.64 8.73
C HIS A 372 -7.06 18.21 8.31
N ASP A 373 -6.93 17.11 7.59
CA ASP A 373 -5.62 16.66 7.10
C ASP A 373 -5.25 17.19 5.72
N ASP A 374 -3.96 17.18 5.42
CA ASP A 374 -3.46 17.37 4.07
C ASP A 374 -3.95 16.25 3.15
N LYS A 375 -4.19 16.60 1.90
CA LYS A 375 -4.73 15.66 0.90
C LYS A 375 -3.92 15.75 -0.35
N THR A 376 -3.49 14.60 -0.84
CA THR A 376 -2.83 14.48 -2.15
C THR A 376 -3.44 13.30 -2.88
N VAL A 377 -3.87 13.52 -4.13
CA VAL A 377 -4.40 12.48 -5.02
C VAL A 377 -3.66 12.53 -6.35
N ILE A 378 -3.22 11.37 -6.82
CA ILE A 378 -2.75 11.14 -8.19
C ILE A 378 -3.67 10.09 -8.84
N VAL A 379 -4.25 10.44 -9.99
CA VAL A 379 -4.99 9.52 -10.87
C VAL A 379 -4.19 9.31 -12.16
N ILE A 380 -3.76 8.09 -12.41
CA ILE A 380 -3.03 7.69 -13.62
C ILE A 380 -3.99 6.91 -14.50
N TRP A 381 -4.43 7.50 -15.60
CA TRP A 381 -5.42 6.90 -16.50
C TRP A 381 -4.75 6.38 -17.78
N PHE A 382 -5.09 5.14 -18.17
CA PHE A 382 -4.48 4.45 -19.32
C PHE A 382 -5.16 4.75 -20.67
N GLY A 383 -6.19 5.61 -20.68
CA GLY A 383 -6.83 6.08 -21.92
C GLY A 383 -8.06 5.30 -22.39
N ASP A 384 -8.51 4.30 -21.62
CA ASP A 384 -9.77 3.57 -21.85
C ASP A 384 -10.82 3.95 -20.81
N VAL A 385 -12.04 4.29 -21.26
CA VAL A 385 -13.18 4.62 -20.41
C VAL A 385 -13.85 3.31 -19.91
N PRO A 386 -14.26 3.19 -18.63
CA PRO A 386 -15.04 2.05 -18.16
C PRO A 386 -16.35 1.91 -18.95
N ASP A 387 -16.70 0.68 -19.39
CA ASP A 387 -18.05 0.38 -19.88
C ASP A 387 -19.11 0.68 -18.80
N GLU A 388 -20.39 0.75 -19.18
CA GLU A 388 -21.47 0.85 -18.18
C GLU A 388 -21.28 -0.20 -17.07
N PRO A 389 -21.40 0.17 -15.79
CA PRO A 389 -21.35 -0.83 -14.73
C PRO A 389 -22.46 -1.84 -15.00
N PRO A 390 -22.24 -3.15 -14.80
CA PRO A 390 -23.35 -4.08 -14.78
C PRO A 390 -24.35 -3.54 -13.75
N LYS A 391 -25.60 -3.36 -14.18
CA LYS A 391 -26.70 -3.01 -13.28
C LYS A 391 -26.60 -3.95 -12.08
N VAL A 392 -26.29 -3.40 -10.91
CA VAL A 392 -26.33 -4.18 -9.68
C VAL A 392 -27.80 -4.53 -9.48
N THR A 393 -28.22 -5.69 -9.99
CA THR A 393 -29.44 -6.34 -9.54
C THR A 393 -29.14 -6.85 -8.14
N VAL A 394 -29.35 -5.96 -7.15
CA VAL A 394 -29.56 -6.42 -5.79
C VAL A 394 -30.85 -7.23 -5.85
N ALA A 395 -30.74 -8.54 -6.01
CA ALA A 395 -31.80 -9.43 -5.57
C ALA A 395 -31.96 -9.14 -4.07
N PRO A 396 -33.16 -8.79 -3.57
CA PRO A 396 -33.38 -8.63 -2.14
C PRO A 396 -33.19 -10.00 -1.49
N GLY A 397 -31.96 -10.30 -1.07
CA GLY A 397 -31.69 -11.37 -0.12
C GLY A 397 -32.36 -11.00 1.21
N PRO A 398 -32.83 -11.98 1.99
CA PRO A 398 -33.55 -11.71 3.23
C PRO A 398 -32.65 -10.90 4.17
N VAL A 399 -33.07 -9.66 4.42
CA VAL A 399 -32.49 -8.79 5.44
C VAL A 399 -32.87 -9.39 6.79
N THR A 400 -31.95 -10.16 7.37
CA THR A 400 -32.09 -10.56 8.77
C THR A 400 -31.51 -9.43 9.60
N TYR A 401 -32.39 -8.53 10.06
CA TYR A 401 -32.03 -7.58 11.10
C TYR A 401 -31.65 -8.38 12.36
N MET A 402 -30.37 -8.44 12.71
CA MET A 402 -30.01 -8.78 14.08
C MET A 402 -30.53 -7.62 14.95
N ARG A 403 -31.63 -7.90 15.68
CA ARG A 403 -32.08 -7.00 16.74
C ARG A 403 -30.98 -6.88 17.79
N PRO A 404 -30.78 -5.70 18.41
CA PRO A 404 -29.95 -5.60 19.60
C PRO A 404 -30.47 -6.60 20.63
N VAL A 405 -29.63 -7.53 21.06
CA VAL A 405 -29.99 -8.43 22.15
C VAL A 405 -30.11 -7.56 23.40
N SER A 406 -31.35 -7.38 23.84
CA SER A 406 -31.66 -6.90 25.19
C SER A 406 -31.05 -7.89 26.18
N VAL A 407 -29.96 -7.50 26.83
CA VAL A 407 -29.40 -8.26 27.95
C VAL A 407 -30.36 -8.06 29.12
N LYS A 408 -31.23 -9.05 29.36
CA LYS A 408 -31.87 -9.22 30.67
C LYS A 408 -30.92 -10.01 31.57
N PRO A 409 -30.85 -9.67 32.87
CA PRO A 409 -29.90 -10.29 33.79
C PRO A 409 -30.31 -11.74 34.04
N VAL A 410 -29.38 -12.67 33.90
CA VAL A 410 -29.53 -14.04 34.38
C VAL A 410 -28.75 -14.17 35.67
N ALA A 411 -29.47 -14.57 36.71
CA ALA A 411 -28.99 -14.84 38.05
C ALA A 411 -28.01 -16.03 38.08
N ASN A 412 -27.12 -15.97 39.07
CA ASN A 412 -26.29 -17.04 39.67
C ASN A 412 -26.66 -18.49 39.28
N ASP A 413 -25.67 -19.33 38.94
CA ASP A 413 -24.87 -19.99 39.98
C ASP A 413 -23.71 -20.84 39.41
N MET A 414 -22.63 -20.85 40.21
CA MET A 414 -21.70 -21.98 40.45
C MET A 414 -20.73 -22.40 39.33
N PHE A 415 -19.51 -21.85 39.36
CA PHE A 415 -18.30 -22.59 39.76
C PHE A 415 -17.20 -21.58 40.12
N GLU A 416 -16.86 -21.55 41.42
CA GLU A 416 -15.77 -20.76 41.98
C GLU A 416 -14.40 -21.33 41.59
N GLU A 417 -13.55 -20.53 40.97
CA GLU A 417 -12.11 -20.55 41.24
C GLU A 417 -11.62 -19.12 41.43
N LYS A 418 -11.17 -18.85 42.66
CA LYS A 418 -10.75 -17.53 43.16
C LYS A 418 -9.51 -17.02 42.43
N ARG A 419 -9.65 -15.92 41.67
CA ARG A 419 -8.58 -14.95 41.43
C ARG A 419 -9.03 -13.59 41.96
N PRO A 420 -8.20 -12.85 42.72
CA PRO A 420 -8.59 -11.56 43.26
C PRO A 420 -8.82 -10.58 42.10
N LYS A 421 -9.97 -9.88 42.12
CA LYS A 421 -10.25 -8.78 41.20
C LYS A 421 -9.28 -7.63 41.51
N PRO A 422 -8.69 -6.96 40.50
CA PRO A 422 -7.96 -5.72 40.75
C PRO A 422 -8.96 -4.65 41.19
N ASP A 423 -8.65 -3.99 42.30
CA ASP A 423 -9.38 -2.84 42.80
C ASP A 423 -9.16 -1.65 41.85
N LEU A 424 -10.15 -1.39 40.99
CA LEU A 424 -10.15 -0.28 40.04
C LEU A 424 -10.05 1.08 40.73
N GLY A 425 -10.40 1.18 42.02
CA GLY A 425 -10.24 2.40 42.81
C GLY A 425 -8.78 2.67 43.20
N GLN A 426 -7.99 1.60 43.39
CA GLN A 426 -6.59 1.70 43.76
C GLN A 426 -5.72 2.12 42.56
N GLN A 427 -6.00 1.60 41.36
CA GLN A 427 -5.24 1.93 40.13
C GLN A 427 -5.42 3.38 39.66
N MET A 428 -6.60 3.98 39.82
CA MET A 428 -6.79 5.42 39.54
C MET A 428 -6.11 6.29 40.60
N SER A 429 -6.12 5.87 41.87
CA SER A 429 -5.40 6.59 42.93
C SER A 429 -3.87 6.49 42.79
N GLU A 430 -3.34 5.39 42.24
CA GLU A 430 -1.92 5.22 41.95
C GLU A 430 -1.47 6.06 40.76
N LEU A 431 -2.31 6.18 39.72
CA LEU A 431 -2.08 7.09 38.58
C LEU A 431 -2.14 8.56 39.00
N ASP A 432 -3.15 8.95 39.79
CA ASP A 432 -3.27 10.33 40.30
C ASP A 432 -2.12 10.68 41.27
N ASN A 433 -1.66 9.73 42.09
CA ASN A 433 -0.48 9.91 42.93
C ASN A 433 0.83 9.93 42.13
N LEU A 434 0.92 9.21 41.01
CA LEU A 434 2.06 9.27 40.10
C LEU A 434 2.14 10.65 39.43
N PHE A 435 1.02 11.18 38.93
CA PHE A 435 0.93 12.54 38.37
C PHE A 435 1.17 13.63 39.44
N ALA A 436 0.68 13.46 40.67
CA ALA A 436 0.89 14.39 41.77
C ALA A 436 2.29 14.31 42.43
N SER A 437 3.00 13.19 42.25
CA SER A 437 4.43 13.09 42.62
C SER A 437 5.32 13.76 41.57
N TYR A 438 4.99 13.60 40.28
CA TYR A 438 5.70 14.27 39.19
C TYR A 438 5.56 15.80 39.21
N ALA A 439 4.41 16.32 39.65
CA ALA A 439 4.19 17.76 39.82
C ALA A 439 4.90 18.37 41.05
N ARG A 440 5.44 17.55 41.97
CA ARG A 440 6.21 18.01 43.14
C ARG A 440 7.72 17.96 42.95
N ASP A 441 8.21 17.13 42.02
CA ASP A 441 9.64 17.04 41.68
C ASP A 441 10.05 17.98 40.54
N ILE A 442 9.10 18.76 40.00
CA ILE A 442 9.35 19.86 39.07
C ILE A 442 9.03 21.16 39.81
N GLY A 443 10.05 21.71 40.48
CA GLY A 443 10.05 23.11 40.91
C GLY A 443 10.08 24.06 39.73
#